data_AF-A0A9P5BZT7-F1
#
_entry.id   AF-A0A9P5BZT7-F1
#
_cell.length_a   1.000
_cell.length_b   1.000
_cell.length_c   1.000
_cell.angle_alpha   90.00
_cell.angle_beta   90.00
_cell.angle_gamma   90.00
#
_symmetry.space_group_name_H-M   'P 1'
#
loop_
_entity.id
_entity.type
_entity.pdbx_description
1 polymer ?
#
loop_
_entity_poly.entity_id
_entity_poly.type
_entity_poly.pdbx_seq_one_letter_code
_entity_poly.pdbx_strand_id
1 'polypeptide(L)'
;MAAFAPPVQHDKFFYSSLLYADAGNDNHHPRASVAELAALLRPEAPKRKKSKTPTISMPATDHPWHFWTSQLIHYGLASTKDKNSAKIRLLNALIENRLEVPRWITKLEAEMKKKWEAENKKLKKAAKESGVPQFPASRQAETTPRSSRVKVSVKIELSDGAPAKGPATAPATPKNTATKRKRDHSELSTPAKKPKPRVKKEEAVEAKSSDFGEHLPVPRAEPEPGDVVISGTYDIGIDYVEYPAFTYPTDGLFEFVVLTEEATGTCWAKFQWAMLDGIIKMDPGPTYETITHFHTLGWRIRNVETGRLTFGRNCTGKMRFDASTRMLEGVLYDVPGAGRINFHGDRMSGPRRAGGLSREWNCFVEEAYGSGRY
;
A
#
# COMPACT_ATOMS: atom_id res chain seq x y z
N MET A 1 0.72 1.68 16.01
CA MET A 1 1.82 1.59 15.02
C MET A 1 2.41 2.98 14.82
N ALA A 2 3.70 3.12 14.51
CA ALA A 2 4.30 4.42 14.25
C ALA A 2 3.76 4.96 12.92
N ALA A 3 3.00 6.07 12.95
CA ALA A 3 2.58 6.77 11.76
C ALA A 3 3.83 7.25 10.99
N PHE A 4 3.97 6.82 9.73
CA PHE A 4 5.01 7.36 8.86
C PHE A 4 4.56 8.73 8.33
N ALA A 5 5.54 9.59 8.09
CA ALA A 5 5.36 10.90 7.52
C ALA A 5 4.72 10.82 6.13
N PRO A 6 3.89 11.81 5.78
CA PRO A 6 3.42 11.95 4.42
C PRO A 6 4.62 11.97 3.46
N PRO A 7 4.46 11.47 2.23
CA PRO A 7 5.51 11.51 1.24
C PRO A 7 5.94 12.94 0.95
N VAL A 8 7.24 13.16 0.79
CA VAL A 8 7.77 14.46 0.39
C VAL A 8 7.72 14.53 -1.13
N GLN A 9 7.18 15.61 -1.69
CA GLN A 9 7.16 15.86 -3.13
C GLN A 9 8.10 17.02 -3.46
N HIS A 10 8.86 16.88 -4.55
CA HIS A 10 9.72 17.93 -5.08
C HIS A 10 9.71 17.86 -6.61
N ASP A 11 9.08 18.84 -7.26
CA ASP A 11 8.87 18.90 -8.71
C ASP A 11 8.28 17.59 -9.28
N LYS A 12 9.08 16.87 -10.07
CA LYS A 12 8.72 15.59 -10.70
C LYS A 12 9.15 14.37 -9.88
N PHE A 13 9.58 14.57 -8.64
CA PHE A 13 10.04 13.50 -7.76
C PHE A 13 9.18 13.39 -6.50
N PHE A 14 9.07 12.17 -6.01
CA PHE A 14 8.31 11.82 -4.85
C PHE A 14 9.09 10.84 -3.98
N TYR A 15 9.12 11.05 -2.66
CA TYR A 15 9.87 10.21 -1.74
C TYR A 15 8.95 9.60 -0.68
N SER A 16 8.85 8.27 -0.69
CA SER A 16 8.07 7.46 0.26
C SER A 16 8.84 6.18 0.61
N SER A 17 10.02 6.33 1.20
CA SER A 17 11.06 5.30 1.42
C SER A 17 12.01 5.11 0.24
N LEU A 18 11.47 5.09 -0.99
CA LEU A 18 12.25 5.14 -2.23
C LEU A 18 11.97 6.44 -2.99
N LEU A 19 12.88 6.82 -3.88
CA LEU A 19 12.67 7.91 -4.82
C LEU A 19 11.89 7.41 -6.05
N TYR A 20 10.74 8.04 -6.29
CA TYR A 20 9.90 7.81 -7.45
C TYR A 20 9.95 9.03 -8.36
N ALA A 21 9.87 8.80 -9.67
CA ALA A 21 9.73 9.85 -10.66
C ALA A 21 8.31 9.84 -11.24
N ASP A 22 7.71 11.02 -11.31
CA ASP A 22 6.38 11.25 -11.88
C ASP A 22 6.47 11.41 -13.40
N ALA A 23 5.89 10.44 -14.12
CA ALA A 23 5.76 10.48 -15.58
C ALA A 23 4.51 11.24 -16.04
N GLY A 24 3.69 11.72 -15.12
CA GLY A 24 2.41 12.37 -15.33
C GLY A 24 1.21 11.46 -15.01
N ASN A 25 0.08 12.09 -14.70
CA ASN A 25 -1.19 11.41 -14.38
C ASN A 25 -1.08 10.48 -13.15
N ASP A 26 -0.38 10.94 -12.11
CA ASP A 26 -0.15 10.23 -10.84
C ASP A 26 0.54 8.86 -10.98
N ASN A 27 1.25 8.63 -12.09
CA ASN A 27 2.00 7.40 -12.34
C ASN A 27 3.44 7.56 -11.86
N HIS A 28 3.75 6.92 -10.73
CA HIS A 28 5.05 7.01 -10.08
C HIS A 28 5.80 5.68 -10.15
N HIS A 29 7.03 5.71 -10.68
CA HIS A 29 7.86 4.49 -10.79
C HIS A 29 9.22 4.68 -10.10
N PRO A 30 9.71 3.65 -9.39
CA PRO A 30 11.04 3.66 -8.81
C PRO A 30 12.11 3.59 -9.91
N ARG A 31 13.33 3.99 -9.56
CA ARG A 31 14.48 3.87 -10.47
C ARG A 31 14.83 2.39 -10.68
N ALA A 32 14.84 1.94 -11.93
CA ALA A 32 15.38 0.65 -12.32
C ALA A 32 16.92 0.74 -12.36
N SER A 33 17.60 -0.37 -12.08
CA SER A 33 19.05 -0.45 -12.22
C SER A 33 19.48 -0.53 -13.69
N VAL A 34 20.74 -0.18 -13.97
CA VAL A 34 21.30 -0.27 -15.34
C VAL A 34 21.25 -1.71 -15.88
N ALA A 35 21.45 -2.70 -15.00
CA ALA A 35 21.37 -4.12 -15.36
C ALA A 35 19.95 -4.56 -15.74
N GLU A 36 18.94 -4.10 -14.98
CA GLU A 36 17.52 -4.36 -15.31
C GLU A 36 17.12 -3.69 -16.62
N LEU A 37 17.53 -2.43 -16.84
CA LEU A 37 17.27 -1.74 -18.11
C LEU A 37 17.98 -2.42 -19.28
N ALA A 38 19.20 -2.89 -19.10
CA ALA A 38 19.91 -3.67 -20.12
C ALA A 38 19.15 -4.95 -20.46
N ALA A 39 18.69 -5.70 -19.46
CA ALA A 39 17.93 -6.94 -19.65
C ALA A 39 16.59 -6.70 -20.35
N LEU A 40 15.90 -5.59 -20.04
CA LEU A 40 14.62 -5.25 -20.64
C LEU A 40 14.74 -4.71 -22.08
N LEU A 41 15.79 -3.93 -22.37
CA LEU A 41 15.99 -3.28 -23.68
C LEU A 41 16.79 -4.13 -24.66
N ARG A 42 17.65 -5.00 -24.15
CA ARG A 42 18.37 -6.01 -24.92
C ARG A 42 17.88 -7.38 -24.44
N PRO A 43 16.70 -7.84 -24.88
CA PRO A 43 16.39 -9.26 -24.81
C PRO A 43 17.38 -9.96 -25.74
N GLU A 44 18.62 -10.18 -25.29
CA GLU A 44 19.58 -10.97 -26.04
C GLU A 44 18.91 -12.33 -26.23
N ALA A 45 18.64 -12.68 -27.49
CA ALA A 45 18.30 -14.03 -27.89
C ALA A 45 19.31 -14.96 -27.20
N PRO A 46 18.85 -15.99 -26.48
CA PRO A 46 19.74 -16.77 -25.63
C PRO A 46 20.83 -17.38 -26.51
N LYS A 47 22.08 -16.92 -26.33
CA LYS A 47 23.23 -17.71 -26.72
C LYS A 47 23.15 -18.97 -25.87
N ARG A 48 22.59 -20.02 -26.47
CA ARG A 48 22.58 -21.41 -25.99
C ARG A 48 23.99 -21.77 -25.50
N LYS A 49 24.24 -21.60 -24.21
CA LYS A 49 25.19 -22.42 -23.49
C LYS A 49 24.36 -23.46 -22.74
N LYS A 50 24.42 -24.69 -23.23
CA LYS A 50 23.89 -25.88 -22.56
C LYS A 50 24.62 -26.02 -21.22
N SER A 51 24.04 -25.53 -20.13
CA SER A 51 24.38 -26.01 -18.79
C SER A 51 23.34 -25.58 -17.76
N LYS A 52 22.50 -26.56 -17.40
CA LYS A 52 21.91 -26.86 -16.09
C LYS A 52 21.05 -25.80 -15.37
N THR A 53 19.87 -26.29 -14.98
CA THR A 53 18.84 -25.78 -14.05
C THR A 53 17.96 -24.60 -14.52
N PRO A 54 16.63 -24.81 -14.71
CA PRO A 54 15.72 -23.74 -15.07
C PRO A 54 15.27 -23.00 -13.81
N THR A 55 15.92 -21.90 -13.48
CA THR A 55 15.29 -20.87 -12.65
C THR A 55 14.27 -20.17 -13.56
N ILE A 56 13.00 -20.23 -13.17
CA ILE A 56 11.86 -19.68 -13.91
C ILE A 56 12.08 -18.17 -14.13
N SER A 57 12.61 -17.78 -15.29
CA SER A 57 12.64 -16.39 -15.72
C SER A 57 11.23 -16.01 -16.14
N MET A 58 10.57 -15.17 -15.34
CA MET A 58 9.24 -14.65 -15.63
C MET A 58 9.17 -14.06 -17.05
N PRO A 59 8.02 -14.18 -17.73
CA PRO A 59 7.84 -13.61 -19.06
C PRO A 59 8.13 -12.11 -19.01
N ALA A 60 8.87 -11.61 -20.01
CA ALA A 60 9.23 -10.21 -20.16
C ALA A 60 7.98 -9.34 -20.12
N THR A 61 7.64 -8.84 -18.93
CA THR A 61 6.43 -8.06 -18.70
C THR A 61 6.67 -6.74 -19.40
N ASP A 62 5.94 -6.50 -20.49
CA ASP A 62 6.12 -5.29 -21.28
C ASP A 62 5.62 -4.10 -20.47
N HIS A 63 6.56 -3.33 -19.92
CA HIS A 63 6.21 -2.24 -19.03
C HIS A 63 5.45 -1.14 -19.80
N PRO A 64 4.45 -0.51 -19.17
CA PRO A 64 3.68 0.59 -19.75
C PRO A 64 4.56 1.80 -20.06
N TRP A 65 4.08 2.70 -20.94
CA TRP A 65 4.86 3.84 -21.43
C TRP A 65 5.40 4.74 -20.30
N HIS A 66 4.59 4.97 -19.26
CA HIS A 66 4.96 5.83 -18.12
C HIS A 66 6.14 5.29 -17.31
N PHE A 67 6.34 3.96 -17.26
CA PHE A 67 7.52 3.38 -16.64
C PHE A 67 8.79 3.86 -17.34
N TRP A 68 8.84 3.77 -18.67
CA TRP A 68 10.00 4.19 -19.48
C TRP A 68 10.26 5.69 -19.37
N THR A 69 9.19 6.49 -19.35
CA THR A 69 9.28 7.93 -19.13
C THR A 69 9.85 8.27 -17.75
N SER A 70 9.42 7.59 -16.68
CA SER A 70 10.00 7.77 -15.34
C SER A 70 11.49 7.43 -15.30
N GLN A 71 11.93 6.40 -16.01
CA GLN A 71 13.37 6.07 -16.08
C GLN A 71 14.16 7.19 -16.74
N LEU A 72 13.68 7.77 -17.85
CA LEU A 72 14.34 8.93 -18.47
C LEU A 72 14.52 10.07 -17.46
N ILE A 73 13.51 10.36 -16.65
CA ILE A 73 13.55 11.41 -15.63
C ILE A 73 14.61 11.09 -14.56
N HIS A 74 14.67 9.85 -14.07
CA HIS A 74 15.68 9.41 -13.09
C HIS A 74 17.13 9.55 -13.61
N TYR A 75 17.34 9.34 -14.91
CA TYR A 75 18.66 9.48 -15.54
C TYR A 75 18.91 10.86 -16.14
N GLY A 76 18.02 11.84 -15.93
CA GLY A 76 18.18 13.20 -16.45
C GLY A 76 18.10 13.30 -17.98
N LEU A 77 17.52 12.31 -18.64
CA LEU A 77 17.28 12.31 -20.08
C LEU A 77 15.98 13.05 -20.40
N ALA A 78 15.88 13.59 -21.61
CA ALA A 78 14.68 14.28 -22.05
C ALA A 78 13.47 13.33 -22.06
N SER A 79 12.46 13.63 -21.23
CA SER A 79 11.23 12.85 -21.10
C SER A 79 10.42 12.86 -22.42
N THR A 80 9.78 11.74 -22.74
CA THR A 80 8.83 11.63 -23.86
C THR A 80 7.65 10.76 -23.44
N LYS A 81 6.46 11.00 -24.02
CA LYS A 81 5.28 10.15 -23.82
C LYS A 81 5.29 8.92 -24.73
N ASP A 82 6.07 8.95 -25.81
CA ASP A 82 6.16 7.84 -26.75
C ASP A 82 7.06 6.73 -26.21
N LYS A 83 6.49 5.53 -26.09
CA LYS A 83 7.15 4.36 -25.48
C LYS A 83 8.40 3.94 -26.25
N ASN A 84 8.34 3.89 -27.58
CA ASN A 84 9.44 3.42 -28.42
C ASN A 84 10.59 4.43 -28.41
N SER A 85 10.28 5.72 -28.50
CA SER A 85 11.25 6.81 -28.36
C SER A 85 11.95 6.78 -27.01
N ALA A 86 11.23 6.49 -25.92
CA ALA A 86 11.83 6.36 -24.60
C ALA A 86 12.79 5.16 -24.52
N LYS A 87 12.38 4.00 -25.02
CA LYS A 87 13.22 2.79 -25.10
C LYS A 87 14.50 3.05 -25.92
N ILE A 88 14.39 3.68 -27.09
CA ILE A 88 15.54 4.01 -27.94
C ILE A 88 16.50 4.97 -27.25
N ARG A 89 15.99 6.02 -26.57
CA ARG A 89 16.84 6.97 -25.83
C ARG A 89 17.61 6.30 -24.70
N LEU A 90 16.94 5.45 -23.92
CA LEU A 90 17.60 4.68 -22.86
C LEU A 90 18.63 3.71 -23.44
N LEU A 91 18.30 3.03 -24.54
CA LEU A 91 19.21 2.10 -25.21
C LEU A 91 20.45 2.82 -25.75
N ASN A 92 20.30 3.99 -26.38
CA ASN A 92 21.42 4.80 -26.86
C ASN A 92 22.32 5.25 -25.70
N ALA A 93 21.74 5.77 -24.61
CA ALA A 93 22.50 6.15 -23.43
C ALA A 93 23.24 4.95 -22.79
N LEU A 94 22.65 3.76 -22.86
CA LEU A 94 23.27 2.52 -22.37
C LEU A 94 24.39 2.01 -23.29
N ILE A 95 24.26 2.15 -24.61
CA ILE A 95 25.34 1.85 -25.58
C ILE A 95 26.51 2.82 -25.38
N GLU A 96 26.22 4.11 -25.15
CA GLU A 96 27.24 5.14 -24.91
C GLU A 96 27.87 5.05 -23.50
N ASN A 97 27.42 4.14 -22.64
CA ASN A 97 27.79 4.07 -21.21
C ASN A 97 27.62 5.41 -20.47
N ARG A 98 26.64 6.21 -20.90
CA ARG A 98 26.30 7.53 -20.34
C ARG A 98 25.11 7.49 -19.40
N LEU A 99 24.59 6.31 -19.11
CA LEU A 99 23.46 6.11 -18.21
C LEU A 99 23.92 6.22 -16.75
N GLU A 100 24.31 7.43 -16.34
CA GLU A 100 24.64 7.81 -14.97
C GLU A 100 23.54 8.69 -14.39
N VAL A 101 23.25 8.55 -13.09
CA VAL A 101 22.28 9.42 -12.41
C VAL A 101 22.91 10.80 -12.20
N PRO A 102 22.30 11.88 -12.69
CA PRO A 102 22.80 13.23 -12.46
C PRO A 102 23.04 13.54 -10.97
N ARG A 103 24.15 14.22 -10.67
CA ARG A 103 24.54 14.60 -9.29
C ARG A 103 23.45 15.39 -8.56
N TRP A 104 22.69 16.22 -9.28
CA TRP A 104 21.61 17.01 -8.69
C TRP A 104 20.44 16.13 -8.21
N ILE A 105 20.14 15.02 -8.90
CA ILE A 105 19.12 14.04 -8.47
C ILE A 105 19.58 13.33 -7.21
N THR A 106 20.86 12.95 -7.14
CA THR A 106 21.43 12.30 -5.95
C THR A 106 21.38 13.23 -4.72
N LYS A 107 21.65 14.53 -4.91
CA LYS A 107 21.49 15.54 -3.84
C LYS A 107 20.02 15.69 -3.42
N LEU A 108 19.12 15.78 -4.39
CA LEU A 108 17.68 15.88 -4.17
C LEU A 108 17.13 14.66 -3.40
N GLU A 109 17.56 13.44 -3.76
CA GLU A 109 17.22 12.21 -3.05
C GLU A 109 17.66 12.27 -1.57
N ALA A 110 18.89 12.71 -1.31
CA ALA A 110 19.40 12.86 0.05
C ALA A 110 18.63 13.92 0.86
N GLU A 111 18.27 15.05 0.24
CA GLU A 111 17.48 16.10 0.87
C GLU A 111 16.05 15.64 1.20
N MET A 112 15.38 14.97 0.25
CA MET A 112 14.04 14.44 0.45
C MET A 112 14.01 13.34 1.50
N LYS A 113 15.00 12.44 1.50
CA LYS A 113 15.20 11.43 2.54
C LYS A 113 15.35 12.07 3.91
N LYS A 114 16.19 13.10 4.02
CA LYS A 114 16.40 13.83 5.29
C LYS A 114 15.11 14.50 5.78
N LYS A 115 14.33 15.14 4.89
CA LYS A 115 13.04 15.74 5.24
C LYS A 115 12.04 14.69 5.74
N TRP A 116 11.91 13.59 5.01
CA TRP A 116 11.00 12.50 5.36
C TRP A 116 11.37 11.81 6.69
N GLU A 117 12.67 11.55 6.92
CA GLU A 117 13.14 11.00 8.19
C GLU A 117 12.96 11.97 9.37
N ALA A 118 13.15 13.27 9.15
CA ALA A 118 12.90 14.29 10.16
C ALA A 118 11.42 14.38 10.54
N GLU A 119 10.50 14.28 9.57
CA GLU A 119 9.06 14.22 9.83
C GLU A 119 8.66 12.93 10.54
N ASN A 120 9.21 11.78 10.13
CA ASN A 120 9.03 10.51 10.84
C ASN A 120 9.48 10.61 12.30
N LYS A 121 10.61 11.27 12.55
CA LYS A 121 11.12 11.49 13.91
C LYS A 121 10.20 12.41 14.71
N LYS A 122 9.65 13.46 14.09
CA LYS A 122 8.67 14.35 14.72
C LYS A 122 7.39 13.61 15.08
N LEU A 123 6.84 12.80 14.17
CA LEU A 123 5.64 11.99 14.43
C LEU A 123 5.85 10.97 15.56
N LYS A 124 7.02 10.32 15.60
CA LYS A 124 7.38 9.43 16.71
C LYS A 124 7.49 10.16 18.05
N LYS A 125 7.98 11.41 18.08
CA LYS A 125 8.04 12.23 19.30
C LYS A 125 6.65 12.69 19.75
N ALA A 126 5.83 13.20 18.83
CA ALA A 126 4.46 13.63 19.12
C ALA A 126 3.59 12.46 19.64
N ALA A 127 3.78 11.25 19.11
CA ALA A 127 3.12 10.05 19.61
C ALA A 127 3.56 9.65 21.03
N LYS A 128 4.76 10.06 21.47
CA LYS A 128 5.28 9.80 22.83
C LYS A 128 4.85 10.86 23.84
N GLU A 129 4.64 12.11 23.40
CA GLU A 129 4.18 13.22 24.26
C GLU A 129 2.65 13.27 24.45
N SER A 130 1.87 12.65 23.56
CA SER A 130 0.40 12.54 23.66
C SER A 130 -0.07 11.47 24.66
N GLY A 131 0.64 11.34 25.79
CA GLY A 131 0.53 10.24 26.75
C GLY A 131 -0.90 9.85 27.12
N VAL A 132 -1.31 8.65 26.68
CA VAL A 132 -2.27 7.84 27.45
C VAL A 132 -1.49 7.26 28.63
N PRO A 133 -1.93 7.45 29.88
CA PRO A 133 -1.22 6.93 31.05
C PRO A 133 -1.18 5.40 30.97
N GLN A 134 0.02 4.86 30.83
CA GLN A 134 0.29 3.44 31.04
C GLN A 134 -0.02 3.13 32.51
N PHE A 135 -1.07 2.34 32.76
CA PHE A 135 -1.36 1.80 34.08
C PHE A 135 -0.10 1.08 34.63
N PRO A 136 0.29 1.31 35.90
CA PRO A 136 1.39 0.58 36.50
C PRO A 136 0.99 -0.88 36.67
N ALA A 137 1.73 -1.77 36.00
CA ALA A 137 1.59 -3.20 36.17
C ALA A 137 1.79 -3.57 37.65
N SER A 138 0.78 -4.25 38.18
CA SER A 138 0.71 -4.68 39.57
C SER A 138 1.88 -5.58 39.94
N ARG A 139 2.37 -5.30 41.14
CA ARG A 139 3.42 -5.94 41.91
C ARG A 139 2.94 -7.33 42.36
N GLN A 140 3.60 -8.39 41.94
CA GLN A 140 3.61 -9.64 42.70
C GLN A 140 5.04 -10.02 43.07
N ALA A 141 5.14 -10.51 44.30
CA ALA A 141 6.31 -10.49 45.15
C ALA A 141 7.22 -11.70 44.94
N GLU A 142 8.50 -11.46 45.25
CA GLU A 142 9.46 -12.33 45.94
C GLU A 142 9.51 -13.82 45.59
N THR A 143 10.63 -14.23 45.01
CA THR A 143 11.55 -15.19 45.64
C THR A 143 12.96 -15.01 45.07
N THR A 144 13.91 -14.67 45.93
CA THR A 144 15.36 -14.85 45.75
C THR A 144 15.80 -15.98 46.69
N PRO A 145 17.05 -16.51 46.67
CA PRO A 145 18.24 -16.06 45.92
C PRO A 145 19.03 -17.18 45.22
N ARG A 146 20.04 -16.84 44.40
CA ARG A 146 21.48 -17.13 44.66
C ARG A 146 22.35 -17.04 43.40
N SER A 147 23.55 -16.44 43.57
CA SER A 147 24.75 -16.48 42.71
C SER A 147 24.67 -15.72 41.38
N SER A 148 25.63 -14.92 40.94
CA SER A 148 27.00 -14.62 41.40
C SER A 148 27.45 -13.29 40.76
N ARG A 149 28.21 -12.50 41.54
CA ARG A 149 28.87 -11.24 41.15
C ARG A 149 29.84 -11.45 39.98
N VAL A 150 29.82 -10.52 39.02
CA VAL A 150 31.04 -9.89 38.47
C VAL A 150 30.72 -8.42 38.15
N LYS A 151 31.36 -7.49 38.85
CA LYS A 151 31.40 -6.06 38.52
C LYS A 151 32.79 -5.78 37.95
N VAL A 152 32.88 -5.26 36.73
CA VAL A 152 34.10 -4.63 36.21
C VAL A 152 33.81 -3.14 36.09
N SER A 153 34.46 -2.37 36.97
CA SER A 153 34.51 -0.91 36.93
C SER A 153 35.86 -0.52 36.35
N VAL A 154 35.90 0.19 35.22
CA VAL A 154 37.12 0.83 34.73
C VAL A 154 37.01 2.33 35.02
N LYS A 155 37.93 2.79 35.85
CA LYS A 155 38.10 4.17 36.32
C LYS A 155 39.28 4.75 35.51
N ILE A 156 39.06 5.83 34.76
CA ILE A 156 40.15 6.57 34.12
C ILE A 156 39.94 8.06 34.42
N GLU A 157 40.77 8.55 35.33
CA GLU A 157 41.15 9.94 35.63
C GLU A 157 42.69 9.90 35.62
N LEU A 158 43.51 10.88 35.26
CA LEU A 158 43.44 12.28 34.85
C LEU A 158 44.86 12.57 34.27
N SER A 159 45.09 13.62 33.48
CA SER A 159 46.29 14.49 33.67
C SER A 159 46.24 15.75 32.79
N ASP A 160 46.62 16.83 33.45
CA ASP A 160 46.56 18.25 33.10
C ASP A 160 47.54 18.72 32.02
N GLY A 161 47.27 19.93 31.51
CA GLY A 161 48.24 20.74 30.77
C GLY A 161 47.70 22.06 30.24
N ALA A 162 47.38 23.02 31.11
CA ALA A 162 47.29 24.46 30.76
C ALA A 162 48.72 25.09 30.79
N PRO A 163 48.97 26.24 30.13
CA PRO A 163 48.69 27.52 30.81
C PRO A 163 48.27 28.73 29.94
N ALA A 164 47.34 29.51 30.51
CA ALA A 164 47.28 30.98 30.68
C ALA A 164 47.64 31.99 29.56
N LYS A 165 46.70 32.91 29.25
CA LYS A 165 46.66 34.34 29.70
C LYS A 165 45.49 35.12 29.03
N GLY A 166 44.79 35.95 29.83
CA GLY A 166 43.65 36.81 29.43
C GLY A 166 44.04 38.11 28.69
N PRO A 167 43.30 39.25 28.77
CA PRO A 167 42.13 39.56 29.63
C PRO A 167 40.94 40.33 29.00
N ALA A 168 39.86 40.38 29.80
CA ALA A 168 38.71 41.31 29.93
C ALA A 168 38.51 42.52 29.00
N THR A 169 37.26 42.74 28.57
CA THR A 169 36.44 43.93 28.93
C THR A 169 34.98 43.83 28.43
N ALA A 170 34.02 44.05 29.34
CA ALA A 170 32.70 44.64 29.08
C ALA A 170 32.79 46.15 29.47
N PRO A 171 31.77 47.04 29.37
CA PRO A 171 30.34 46.86 29.04
C PRO A 171 29.74 47.96 28.10
N ALA A 172 28.44 47.87 27.76
CA ALA A 172 27.44 48.97 27.86
C ALA A 172 26.21 48.81 26.92
N THR A 173 25.02 48.84 27.53
CA THR A 173 23.70 49.21 26.97
C THR A 173 23.56 50.73 26.74
N PRO A 174 22.70 51.21 25.81
CA PRO A 174 21.34 51.71 26.15
C PRO A 174 20.28 51.41 25.03
N LYS A 175 18.98 51.14 25.28
CA LYS A 175 17.81 51.88 25.84
C LYS A 175 16.95 52.61 24.78
N ASN A 176 15.62 52.39 24.86
CA ASN A 176 14.46 53.15 24.33
C ASN A 176 14.14 53.04 22.80
N THR A 177 12.88 53.08 22.32
CA THR A 177 11.67 53.78 22.80
C THR A 177 10.37 53.22 22.18
N ALA A 178 9.23 53.54 22.80
CA ALA A 178 7.86 53.11 22.51
C ALA A 178 7.07 54.00 21.52
N THR A 179 5.97 53.47 20.96
CA THR A 179 4.67 54.13 20.62
C THR A 179 3.73 53.05 20.03
N LYS A 180 2.52 52.66 20.51
CA LYS A 180 1.26 53.28 21.02
C LYS A 180 0.33 53.87 19.93
N ARG A 181 -0.81 53.18 19.63
CA ARG A 181 -2.22 53.66 19.45
C ARG A 181 -3.10 52.55 18.79
N LYS A 182 -4.21 52.07 19.40
CA LYS A 182 -5.64 52.55 19.37
C LYS A 182 -6.27 52.53 17.95
N ARG A 183 -7.52 52.12 17.65
CA ARG A 183 -8.75 51.82 18.42
C ARG A 183 -9.82 51.21 17.47
N ASP A 184 -10.76 50.45 18.05
CA ASP A 184 -12.23 50.28 17.83
C ASP A 184 -12.92 50.43 16.46
N HIS A 185 -13.78 49.45 16.11
CA HIS A 185 -15.26 49.48 15.95
C HIS A 185 -15.76 48.26 15.13
N SER A 186 -16.72 47.45 15.62
CA SER A 186 -18.20 47.47 15.36
C SER A 186 -18.55 47.13 13.89
N GLU A 187 -19.60 46.42 13.48
CA GLU A 187 -20.74 45.70 14.07
C GLU A 187 -21.42 44.94 12.89
N LEU A 188 -22.36 44.05 13.23
CA LEU A 188 -23.57 43.69 12.46
C LEU A 188 -23.46 43.07 11.05
N SER A 189 -23.97 41.83 10.93
CA SER A 189 -25.33 41.53 10.42
C SER A 189 -25.41 40.25 9.56
N THR A 190 -26.30 39.36 9.97
CA THR A 190 -26.94 38.31 9.16
C THR A 190 -27.99 38.92 8.22
N PRO A 191 -28.36 38.26 7.10
CA PRO A 191 -29.64 37.56 7.13
C PRO A 191 -29.78 36.27 6.27
N ALA A 192 -30.58 35.34 6.84
CA ALA A 192 -31.62 34.49 6.26
C ALA A 192 -31.43 33.76 4.90
N LYS A 193 -31.42 32.42 4.95
CA LYS A 193 -31.66 31.53 3.79
C LYS A 193 -33.10 30.98 3.80
N LYS A 194 -33.72 31.04 2.61
CA LYS A 194 -35.07 30.62 2.23
C LYS A 194 -35.27 29.07 2.25
N PRO A 195 -36.51 28.58 2.36
CA PRO A 195 -36.83 27.14 2.40
C PRO A 195 -36.91 26.47 1.01
N LYS A 196 -36.64 25.15 0.99
CA LYS A 196 -36.70 24.25 -0.18
C LYS A 196 -38.13 23.73 -0.44
N PRO A 197 -38.55 23.53 -1.70
CA PRO A 197 -39.81 22.86 -2.04
C PRO A 197 -39.68 21.32 -2.05
N ARG A 198 -40.79 20.67 -1.69
CA ARG A 198 -41.02 19.23 -1.48
C ARG A 198 -41.39 18.57 -2.82
N VAL A 199 -40.64 17.55 -3.23
CA VAL A 199 -40.87 16.77 -4.46
C VAL A 199 -41.98 15.74 -4.26
N LYS A 200 -42.76 15.59 -5.33
CA LYS A 200 -44.02 14.87 -5.51
C LYS A 200 -43.78 13.37 -5.72
N LYS A 201 -44.66 12.57 -5.11
CA LYS A 201 -44.77 11.11 -5.16
C LYS A 201 -45.20 10.65 -6.56
N GLU A 202 -44.55 9.63 -7.10
CA GLU A 202 -44.90 8.98 -8.37
C GLU A 202 -45.34 7.54 -8.11
N GLU A 203 -46.34 7.12 -8.88
CA GLU A 203 -47.26 6.01 -8.65
C GLU A 203 -46.91 4.84 -9.58
N ALA A 204 -47.14 3.62 -9.08
CA ALA A 204 -46.81 2.37 -9.74
C ALA A 204 -47.69 2.10 -10.97
N VAL A 205 -47.10 1.57 -12.04
CA VAL A 205 -47.84 1.01 -13.18
C VAL A 205 -47.57 -0.48 -13.31
N GLU A 206 -48.70 -1.16 -13.43
CA GLU A 206 -49.04 -2.57 -13.42
C GLU A 206 -48.54 -3.33 -14.65
N ALA A 207 -48.06 -4.56 -14.44
CA ALA A 207 -47.60 -5.47 -15.48
C ALA A 207 -48.78 -6.21 -16.14
N LYS A 208 -48.79 -6.29 -17.48
CA LYS A 208 -49.66 -7.19 -18.24
C LYS A 208 -48.83 -8.28 -18.91
N SER A 209 -49.26 -9.52 -18.67
CA SER A 209 -48.81 -10.76 -19.29
C SER A 209 -49.60 -11.08 -20.56
N SER A 210 -48.91 -11.48 -21.62
CA SER A 210 -49.44 -12.22 -22.77
C SER A 210 -48.33 -13.18 -23.21
N ASP A 211 -48.43 -14.49 -23.00
CA ASP A 211 -49.29 -15.50 -23.64
C ASP A 211 -48.76 -15.99 -25.01
N PHE A 212 -48.92 -17.29 -25.19
CA PHE A 212 -48.17 -18.29 -25.96
C PHE A 212 -47.99 -18.06 -27.47
N GLY A 213 -46.81 -18.45 -27.99
CA GLY A 213 -46.56 -18.66 -29.42
C GLY A 213 -45.57 -19.82 -29.65
N GLU A 214 -45.89 -20.66 -30.63
CA GLU A 214 -45.35 -21.99 -30.93
C GLU A 214 -43.83 -22.06 -31.18
N HIS A 215 -43.23 -23.16 -30.70
CA HIS A 215 -41.79 -23.41 -30.68
C HIS A 215 -41.32 -24.03 -32.01
N LEU A 216 -40.74 -23.19 -32.88
CA LEU A 216 -39.83 -23.67 -33.93
C LEU A 216 -38.55 -24.23 -33.27
N PRO A 217 -37.84 -25.21 -33.89
CA PRO A 217 -36.54 -25.65 -33.42
C PRO A 217 -35.55 -24.49 -33.58
N VAL A 218 -35.29 -23.81 -32.46
CA VAL A 218 -34.32 -22.72 -32.36
C VAL A 218 -32.95 -23.29 -32.74
N PRO A 219 -32.21 -22.67 -33.68
CA PRO A 219 -30.82 -23.03 -33.93
C PRO A 219 -30.10 -23.01 -32.60
N ARG A 220 -29.41 -24.10 -32.24
CA ARG A 220 -28.65 -24.21 -31.00
C ARG A 220 -27.70 -23.03 -30.93
N ALA A 221 -28.10 -21.98 -30.21
CA ALA A 221 -27.28 -20.82 -29.97
C ALA A 221 -25.97 -21.35 -29.40
N GLU A 222 -24.85 -20.91 -29.97
CA GLU A 222 -23.57 -21.06 -29.29
C GLU A 222 -23.78 -20.56 -27.86
N PRO A 223 -23.26 -21.27 -26.84
CA PRO A 223 -23.45 -20.86 -25.46
C PRO A 223 -22.98 -19.40 -25.35
N GLU A 224 -23.95 -18.49 -25.18
CA GLU A 224 -23.70 -17.08 -24.87
C GLU A 224 -22.56 -17.05 -23.86
N PRO A 225 -21.47 -16.28 -24.11
CA PRO A 225 -20.25 -16.32 -23.33
C PRO A 225 -20.61 -16.28 -21.85
N GLY A 226 -20.59 -17.45 -21.23
CA GLY A 226 -21.33 -17.69 -20.00
C GLY A 226 -20.80 -16.74 -18.96
N ASP A 227 -21.70 -15.99 -18.31
CA ASP A 227 -21.38 -15.09 -17.20
C ASP A 227 -20.33 -15.75 -16.32
N VAL A 228 -19.10 -15.24 -16.37
CA VAL A 228 -18.01 -15.83 -15.60
C VAL A 228 -18.24 -15.45 -14.15
N VAL A 229 -18.91 -16.34 -13.43
CA VAL A 229 -19.33 -16.10 -12.06
C VAL A 229 -18.15 -16.31 -11.12
N ILE A 230 -17.41 -15.24 -10.88
CA ILE A 230 -16.33 -15.19 -9.88
C ILE A 230 -16.91 -15.13 -8.46
N SER A 231 -18.06 -14.49 -8.28
CA SER A 231 -18.69 -14.33 -6.97
C SER A 231 -19.13 -15.68 -6.39
N GLY A 232 -18.77 -15.95 -5.14
CA GLY A 232 -19.08 -17.21 -4.45
C GLY A 232 -18.20 -17.47 -3.24
N THR A 233 -18.39 -18.64 -2.62
CA THR A 233 -17.51 -19.13 -1.56
C THR A 233 -16.50 -20.09 -2.17
N TYR A 234 -15.26 -20.01 -1.73
CA TYR A 234 -14.16 -20.88 -2.15
C TYR A 234 -13.63 -21.64 -0.95
N ASP A 235 -13.28 -22.89 -1.18
CA ASP A 235 -12.49 -23.70 -0.24
C ASP A 235 -11.02 -23.48 -0.55
N ILE A 236 -10.26 -22.94 0.41
CA ILE A 236 -8.89 -22.47 0.16
C ILE A 236 -7.87 -23.39 0.84
N GLY A 237 -6.94 -23.89 0.04
CA GLY A 237 -5.70 -24.52 0.47
C GLY A 237 -4.55 -23.51 0.57
N ILE A 238 -3.64 -23.73 1.53
CA ILE A 238 -2.42 -22.94 1.68
C ILE A 238 -1.23 -23.78 1.22
N ASP A 239 -0.55 -23.32 0.17
CA ASP A 239 0.62 -24.01 -0.40
C ASP A 239 1.91 -23.67 0.34
N TYR A 240 2.02 -22.42 0.81
CA TYR A 240 3.25 -21.91 1.38
C TYR A 240 2.97 -20.80 2.39
N VAL A 241 3.67 -20.87 3.52
CA VAL A 241 3.74 -19.81 4.53
C VAL A 241 5.21 -19.59 4.88
N GLU A 242 5.67 -18.35 4.81
CA GLU A 242 7.08 -18.01 5.06
C GLU A 242 7.50 -18.26 6.52
N TYR A 243 6.63 -17.95 7.48
CA TYR A 243 6.89 -18.16 8.91
C TYR A 243 5.92 -19.20 9.50
N PRO A 244 6.27 -20.50 9.48
CA PRO A 244 5.40 -21.58 9.94
C PRO A 244 5.23 -21.64 11.46
N ALA A 245 5.94 -20.80 12.23
CA ALA A 245 5.70 -20.70 13.67
C ALA A 245 4.25 -20.28 14.02
N PHE A 246 3.51 -19.77 13.04
CA PHE A 246 2.09 -19.42 13.14
C PHE A 246 1.12 -20.54 12.71
N THR A 247 1.62 -21.62 12.10
CA THR A 247 0.81 -22.78 11.72
C THR A 247 0.75 -23.76 12.90
N TYR A 248 -0.04 -23.41 13.92
CA TYR A 248 -0.67 -24.46 14.74
C TYR A 248 -1.52 -25.35 13.82
N PRO A 249 -1.88 -26.60 14.22
CA PRO A 249 -2.69 -27.47 13.38
C PRO A 249 -4.10 -26.88 13.29
N THR A 250 -4.26 -25.91 12.40
CA THR A 250 -5.56 -25.40 12.03
C THR A 250 -6.05 -26.32 10.94
N ASP A 251 -6.76 -27.36 11.36
CA ASP A 251 -7.90 -27.90 10.61
C ASP A 251 -9.02 -26.84 10.44
N GLY A 252 -8.68 -25.56 10.60
CA GLY A 252 -9.56 -24.42 10.52
C GLY A 252 -9.80 -24.11 9.05
N LEU A 253 -11.06 -24.24 8.67
CA LEU A 253 -11.58 -23.86 7.36
C LEU A 253 -11.14 -22.44 7.02
N PHE A 254 -10.40 -22.31 5.91
CA PHE A 254 -10.14 -21.02 5.30
C PHE A 254 -11.39 -20.65 4.51
N GLU A 255 -12.38 -20.06 5.18
CA GLU A 255 -13.59 -19.60 4.50
C GLU A 255 -13.24 -18.36 3.69
N PHE A 256 -13.41 -18.42 2.36
CA PHE A 256 -13.12 -17.31 1.45
C PHE A 256 -14.35 -16.97 0.63
N VAL A 257 -14.88 -15.75 0.80
CA VAL A 257 -16.08 -15.29 0.07
C VAL A 257 -15.68 -14.15 -0.85
N VAL A 258 -15.90 -14.30 -2.15
CA VAL A 258 -15.61 -13.30 -3.18
C VAL A 258 -16.91 -12.69 -3.69
N LEU A 259 -16.93 -11.36 -3.83
CA LEU A 259 -18.05 -10.58 -4.37
C LEU A 259 -17.54 -9.52 -5.34
N THR A 260 -18.02 -9.57 -6.57
CA THR A 260 -17.79 -8.52 -7.57
C THR A 260 -18.94 -7.50 -7.53
N GLU A 261 -18.59 -6.22 -7.38
CA GLU A 261 -19.52 -5.09 -7.45
C GLU A 261 -19.49 -4.51 -8.88
N GLU A 262 -20.48 -4.89 -9.69
CA GLU A 262 -20.54 -4.52 -11.12
C GLU A 262 -20.54 -3.00 -11.35
N ALA A 263 -21.21 -2.24 -10.46
CA ALA A 263 -21.32 -0.79 -10.58
C ALA A 263 -19.97 -0.05 -10.49
N THR A 264 -19.03 -0.58 -9.71
CA THR A 264 -17.70 0.03 -9.50
C THR A 264 -16.60 -0.74 -10.21
N GLY A 265 -16.90 -1.94 -10.72
CA GLY A 265 -15.89 -2.89 -11.18
C GLY A 265 -14.96 -3.36 -10.07
N THR A 266 -15.25 -3.08 -8.80
CA THR A 266 -14.41 -3.49 -7.67
C THR A 266 -14.75 -4.91 -7.26
N CYS A 267 -13.73 -5.72 -6.96
CA CYS A 267 -13.92 -7.04 -6.41
C CYS A 267 -13.45 -7.09 -4.96
N TRP A 268 -14.29 -7.62 -4.09
CA TRP A 268 -14.09 -7.73 -2.66
C TRP A 268 -13.97 -9.20 -2.29
N ALA A 269 -13.13 -9.52 -1.32
CA ALA A 269 -13.19 -10.83 -0.69
C ALA A 269 -13.08 -10.73 0.82
N LYS A 270 -13.70 -11.66 1.54
CA LYS A 270 -13.55 -11.83 2.99
C LYS A 270 -12.95 -13.19 3.25
N PHE A 271 -12.04 -13.26 4.22
CA PHE A 271 -11.40 -14.50 4.61
C PHE A 271 -11.21 -14.62 6.10
N GLN A 272 -11.32 -15.84 6.61
CA GLN A 272 -10.94 -16.17 7.98
C GLN A 272 -9.90 -17.28 7.96
N TRP A 273 -8.75 -17.03 8.57
CA TRP A 273 -7.65 -18.00 8.67
C TRP A 273 -7.03 -17.97 10.05
N ALA A 274 -7.15 -19.08 10.78
CA ALA A 274 -6.75 -19.16 12.18
C ALA A 274 -7.39 -18.02 13.00
N MET A 275 -6.56 -17.18 13.63
CA MET A 275 -6.97 -16.00 14.40
C MET A 275 -7.08 -14.73 13.56
N LEU A 276 -6.92 -14.79 12.23
CA LEU A 276 -6.94 -13.66 11.33
C LEU A 276 -8.29 -13.59 10.61
N ASP A 277 -9.02 -12.50 10.79
CA ASP A 277 -10.22 -12.14 10.02
C ASP A 277 -9.86 -10.98 9.09
N GLY A 278 -10.02 -11.17 7.79
CA GLY A 278 -9.46 -10.28 6.79
C GLY A 278 -10.42 -9.96 5.64
N ILE A 279 -10.20 -8.80 5.04
CA ILE A 279 -10.90 -8.33 3.85
C ILE A 279 -9.88 -7.94 2.79
N ILE A 280 -10.17 -8.31 1.55
CA ILE A 280 -9.40 -8.05 0.36
C ILE A 280 -10.21 -7.11 -0.54
N LYS A 281 -9.50 -6.18 -1.20
CA LYS A 281 -10.02 -5.31 -2.25
C LYS A 281 -9.14 -5.39 -3.49
N MET A 282 -9.75 -5.61 -4.64
CA MET A 282 -9.15 -5.48 -5.98
C MET A 282 -9.86 -4.38 -6.74
N ASP A 283 -9.12 -3.37 -7.17
CA ASP A 283 -9.63 -2.16 -7.82
C ASP A 283 -8.61 -1.65 -8.87
N PRO A 284 -8.88 -1.84 -10.18
CA PRO A 284 -10.06 -2.51 -10.72
C PRO A 284 -10.07 -4.01 -10.40
N GLY A 285 -11.26 -4.58 -10.30
CA GLY A 285 -11.46 -6.02 -10.19
C GLY A 285 -11.28 -6.75 -11.53
N PRO A 286 -11.23 -8.10 -11.51
CA PRO A 286 -11.13 -8.90 -12.73
C PRO A 286 -12.35 -8.74 -13.63
N THR A 287 -12.07 -8.53 -14.93
CA THR A 287 -13.06 -8.56 -16.02
C THR A 287 -12.97 -9.89 -16.78
N TYR A 288 -13.91 -10.18 -17.68
CA TYR A 288 -13.87 -11.38 -18.52
C TYR A 288 -12.54 -11.54 -19.26
N GLU A 289 -12.02 -10.47 -19.85
CA GLU A 289 -10.75 -10.48 -20.60
C GLU A 289 -9.52 -10.61 -19.69
N THR A 290 -9.62 -10.14 -18.45
CA THR A 290 -8.47 -10.06 -17.53
C THR A 290 -8.50 -11.13 -16.45
N ILE A 291 -9.51 -11.99 -16.39
CA ILE A 291 -9.74 -12.91 -15.28
C ILE A 291 -8.55 -13.84 -15.00
N THR A 292 -7.88 -14.31 -16.06
CA THR A 292 -6.73 -15.21 -16.01
C THR A 292 -5.42 -14.52 -15.61
N HIS A 293 -5.40 -13.19 -15.58
CA HIS A 293 -4.24 -12.40 -15.16
C HIS A 293 -4.20 -12.23 -13.65
N PHE A 294 -3.00 -12.01 -13.11
CA PHE A 294 -2.86 -11.59 -11.72
C PHE A 294 -3.29 -10.14 -11.56
N HIS A 295 -4.29 -9.93 -10.70
CA HIS A 295 -4.74 -8.63 -10.25
C HIS A 295 -4.06 -8.27 -8.94
N THR A 296 -3.59 -7.02 -8.83
CA THR A 296 -3.08 -6.49 -7.58
C THR A 296 -4.23 -6.28 -6.60
N LEU A 297 -4.01 -6.65 -5.34
CA LEU A 297 -4.99 -6.47 -4.28
C LEU A 297 -4.38 -5.76 -3.08
N GLY A 298 -5.25 -5.07 -2.33
CA GLY A 298 -4.97 -4.64 -0.97
C GLY A 298 -5.72 -5.53 0.02
N TRP A 299 -5.18 -5.72 1.21
CA TRP A 299 -5.84 -6.46 2.28
C TRP A 299 -5.84 -5.69 3.61
N ARG A 300 -6.78 -6.03 4.50
CA ARG A 300 -6.87 -5.57 5.88
C ARG A 300 -7.17 -6.76 6.76
N ILE A 301 -6.46 -6.91 7.87
CA ILE A 301 -6.59 -8.06 8.77
C ILE A 301 -6.79 -7.58 10.20
N ARG A 302 -7.72 -8.22 10.91
CA ARG A 302 -7.93 -8.13 12.35
C ARG A 302 -7.46 -9.44 12.96
N ASN A 303 -6.54 -9.37 13.91
CA ASN A 303 -6.29 -10.50 14.79
C ASN A 303 -7.43 -10.55 15.82
N VAL A 304 -8.24 -11.60 15.78
CA VAL A 304 -9.45 -11.78 16.60
C VAL A 304 -9.10 -11.94 18.08
N GLU A 305 -7.97 -12.56 18.39
CA GLU A 305 -7.52 -12.77 19.77
C GLU A 305 -6.99 -11.47 20.40
N THR A 306 -6.13 -10.76 19.68
CA THR A 306 -5.48 -9.55 20.23
C THR A 306 -6.22 -8.26 19.92
N GLY A 307 -7.29 -8.30 19.11
CA GLY A 307 -7.98 -7.14 18.55
C GLY A 307 -7.10 -6.25 17.65
N ARG A 308 -5.92 -6.72 17.23
CA ARG A 308 -4.94 -5.87 16.53
C ARG A 308 -5.31 -5.76 15.06
N LEU A 309 -5.48 -4.53 14.60
CA LEU A 309 -5.71 -4.22 13.19
C LEU A 309 -4.38 -4.04 12.44
N THR A 310 -4.31 -4.59 11.23
CA THR A 310 -3.20 -4.42 10.28
C THR A 310 -3.76 -4.05 8.91
N PHE A 311 -3.37 -2.87 8.43
CA PHE A 311 -3.68 -2.35 7.10
C PHE A 311 -2.69 -1.24 6.75
N GLY A 312 -2.52 -0.92 5.46
CA GLY A 312 -1.64 0.17 5.00
C GLY A 312 -0.84 -0.18 3.74
N ARG A 313 0.28 0.52 3.52
CA ARG A 313 1.04 0.51 2.25
C ARG A 313 1.67 -0.84 1.88
N ASN A 314 1.94 -1.71 2.85
CA ASN A 314 2.54 -3.03 2.59
C ASN A 314 1.51 -4.16 2.64
N CYS A 315 0.23 -3.83 2.86
CA CYS A 315 -0.83 -4.82 2.96
C CYS A 315 -1.35 -5.13 1.55
N THR A 316 -0.50 -5.78 0.76
CA THR A 316 -0.71 -6.03 -0.66
C THR A 316 -0.62 -7.51 -1.00
N GLY A 317 -1.13 -7.86 -2.17
CA GLY A 317 -1.05 -9.19 -2.71
C GLY A 317 -1.33 -9.20 -4.21
N LYS A 318 -1.46 -10.40 -4.75
CA LYS A 318 -2.01 -10.61 -6.09
C LYS A 318 -2.89 -11.83 -6.12
N MET A 319 -3.92 -11.82 -6.96
CA MET A 319 -4.83 -12.96 -7.12
C MET A 319 -5.30 -13.06 -8.57
N ARG A 320 -5.53 -14.27 -9.05
CA ARG A 320 -6.11 -14.56 -10.35
C ARG A 320 -7.18 -15.63 -10.23
N PHE A 321 -8.08 -15.66 -11.20
CA PHE A 321 -9.13 -16.67 -11.27
C PHE A 321 -9.03 -17.41 -12.60
N ASP A 322 -9.33 -18.70 -12.58
CA ASP A 322 -9.47 -19.49 -13.77
C ASP A 322 -10.95 -19.81 -13.97
N ALA A 323 -11.57 -19.16 -14.95
CA ALA A 323 -12.97 -19.35 -15.30
C ALA A 323 -13.28 -20.81 -15.67
N SER A 324 -12.33 -21.50 -16.29
CA SER A 324 -12.52 -22.83 -16.87
C SER A 324 -12.52 -23.91 -15.79
N THR A 325 -11.59 -23.81 -14.84
CA THR A 325 -11.45 -24.76 -13.73
C THR A 325 -12.19 -24.32 -12.48
N ARG A 326 -12.67 -23.07 -12.43
CA ARG A 326 -13.27 -22.43 -11.23
C ARG A 326 -12.31 -22.38 -10.05
N MET A 327 -11.01 -22.39 -10.34
CA MET A 327 -9.96 -22.24 -9.35
C MET A 327 -9.60 -20.77 -9.15
N LEU A 328 -9.13 -20.44 -7.95
CA LEU A 328 -8.41 -19.21 -7.69
C LEU A 328 -7.01 -19.51 -7.18
N GLU A 329 -6.10 -18.60 -7.47
CA GLU A 329 -4.73 -18.62 -6.94
C GLU A 329 -4.41 -17.21 -6.46
N GLY A 330 -3.79 -17.11 -5.29
CA GLY A 330 -3.36 -15.84 -4.77
C GLY A 330 -2.12 -15.91 -3.89
N VAL A 331 -1.57 -14.72 -3.67
CA VAL A 331 -0.44 -14.48 -2.79
C VAL A 331 -0.73 -13.25 -1.95
N LEU A 332 -0.62 -13.36 -0.63
CA LEU A 332 -0.58 -12.22 0.28
C LEU A 332 0.87 -12.00 0.73
N TYR A 333 1.33 -10.75 0.71
CA TYR A 333 2.66 -10.36 1.16
C TYR A 333 2.61 -9.74 2.55
N ASP A 334 3.68 -9.90 3.35
CA ASP A 334 3.86 -9.25 4.65
C ASP A 334 2.71 -9.45 5.67
N VAL A 335 2.09 -10.63 5.68
CA VAL A 335 1.02 -10.96 6.62
C VAL A 335 1.62 -11.09 8.03
N PRO A 336 1.08 -10.39 9.06
CA PRO A 336 1.65 -10.43 10.41
C PRO A 336 1.73 -11.85 10.96
N GLY A 337 2.92 -12.25 11.38
CA GLY A 337 3.17 -13.59 11.94
C GLY A 337 3.38 -14.69 10.89
N ALA A 338 2.89 -14.51 9.66
CA ALA A 338 2.93 -15.53 8.60
C ALA A 338 3.87 -15.16 7.43
N GLY A 339 4.16 -13.87 7.23
CA GLY A 339 4.99 -13.37 6.13
C GLY A 339 4.27 -13.51 4.80
N ARG A 340 4.94 -14.06 3.80
CA ARG A 340 4.31 -14.40 2.52
C ARG A 340 3.43 -15.65 2.65
N ILE A 341 2.19 -15.56 2.14
CA ILE A 341 1.24 -16.67 2.05
C ILE A 341 0.88 -16.90 0.59
N ASN A 342 1.11 -18.10 0.08
CA ASN A 342 0.55 -18.54 -1.21
C ASN A 342 -0.66 -19.45 -0.93
N PHE A 343 -1.74 -19.22 -1.64
CA PHE A 343 -2.98 -19.97 -1.46
C PHE A 343 -3.63 -20.26 -2.83
N HIS A 344 -4.36 -21.35 -2.88
CA HIS A 344 -5.22 -21.71 -4.01
C HIS A 344 -6.59 -22.12 -3.46
N GLY A 345 -7.60 -22.18 -4.31
CA GLY A 345 -8.85 -22.77 -3.86
C GLY A 345 -9.87 -22.98 -4.95
N ASP A 346 -10.85 -23.80 -4.62
CA ASP A 346 -11.89 -24.25 -5.53
C ASP A 346 -13.23 -23.60 -5.15
N ARG A 347 -13.96 -23.12 -6.16
CA ARG A 347 -15.27 -22.53 -5.93
C ARG A 347 -16.26 -23.59 -5.46
N MET A 348 -16.82 -23.41 -4.27
CA MET A 348 -17.88 -24.25 -3.74
C MET A 348 -19.23 -23.91 -4.37
N SER A 349 -20.07 -24.94 -4.54
CA SER A 349 -21.47 -24.75 -4.89
C SER A 349 -22.20 -24.10 -3.70
N GLY A 350 -22.73 -22.89 -3.90
CA GLY A 350 -23.45 -22.19 -2.84
C GLY A 350 -24.13 -20.90 -3.28
N PRO A 351 -25.05 -20.36 -2.45
CA PRO A 351 -25.71 -19.11 -2.73
C PRO A 351 -24.70 -17.95 -2.74
N ARG A 352 -24.94 -16.95 -3.59
CA ARG A 352 -24.19 -15.69 -3.56
C ARG A 352 -24.47 -15.01 -2.22
N ARG A 353 -23.50 -14.96 -1.32
CA ARG A 353 -23.65 -14.22 -0.06
C ARG A 353 -23.63 -12.71 -0.33
N ALA A 354 -24.39 -11.96 0.45
CA ALA A 354 -24.73 -10.57 0.19
C ALA A 354 -23.59 -9.60 0.54
N GLY A 355 -23.64 -8.41 -0.08
CA GLY A 355 -22.65 -7.33 -0.01
C GLY A 355 -22.48 -6.67 1.36
N GLY A 356 -21.84 -5.49 1.37
CA GLY A 356 -21.48 -4.78 2.61
C GLY A 356 -19.99 -4.86 2.96
N LEU A 357 -19.18 -5.59 2.19
CA LEU A 357 -17.74 -5.67 2.38
C LEU A 357 -17.04 -4.31 2.24
N SER A 358 -17.58 -3.39 1.43
CA SER A 358 -17.07 -2.01 1.34
C SER A 358 -17.25 -1.23 2.66
N ARG A 359 -18.36 -1.46 3.37
CA ARG A 359 -18.59 -0.89 4.70
C ARG A 359 -17.64 -1.49 5.71
N GLU A 360 -17.52 -2.82 5.74
CA GLU A 360 -16.58 -3.50 6.64
C GLU A 360 -15.13 -3.05 6.40
N TRP A 361 -14.73 -2.89 5.14
CA TRP A 361 -13.45 -2.32 4.78
C TRP A 361 -13.26 -0.95 5.42
N ASN A 362 -14.21 -0.03 5.27
CA ASN A 362 -14.12 1.31 5.86
C ASN A 362 -14.12 1.30 7.40
N CYS A 363 -14.83 0.37 8.04
CA CYS A 363 -14.82 0.23 9.50
C CYS A 363 -13.43 -0.02 10.09
N PHE A 364 -12.49 -0.63 9.35
CA PHE A 364 -11.09 -0.75 9.82
C PHE A 364 -10.43 0.61 10.07
N VAL A 365 -10.73 1.61 9.24
CA VAL A 365 -10.17 2.97 9.39
C VAL A 365 -10.87 3.69 10.53
N GLU A 366 -12.19 3.58 10.62
CA GLU A 366 -12.96 4.17 11.71
C GLU A 366 -12.56 3.62 13.08
N GLU A 367 -12.34 2.31 13.19
CA GLU A 367 -11.92 1.67 14.44
C GLU A 367 -10.50 2.07 14.83
N ALA A 368 -9.60 2.21 13.85
CA ALA A 368 -8.21 2.57 14.12
C ALA A 368 -8.00 4.04 14.48
N TYR A 369 -8.82 4.95 13.95
CA TYR A 369 -8.63 6.40 14.10
C TYR A 369 -9.77 7.11 14.84
N GLY A 370 -10.86 6.40 15.17
CA GLY A 370 -12.09 6.97 15.70
C GLY A 370 -12.97 7.57 14.60
N SER A 371 -14.29 7.50 14.79
CA SER A 371 -15.33 7.93 13.84
C SER A 371 -15.49 9.46 13.69
N GLY A 372 -14.48 10.26 14.03
CA GLY A 372 -14.64 11.69 14.30
C GLY A 372 -13.69 12.68 13.61
N ARG A 373 -12.84 12.27 12.66
CA ARG A 373 -11.93 13.21 11.97
C ARG A 373 -11.64 12.81 10.52
N TYR A 374 -12.61 13.00 9.63
CA TYR A 374 -12.37 13.16 8.20
C TYR A 374 -13.24 14.27 7.64
#